data_AF-A0AAD1ZXA8-F1
#
_entry.id   AF-A0AAD1ZXA8-F1
#
_cell.length_a   1.000
_cell.length_b   1.000
_cell.length_c   1.000
_cell.angle_alpha   90.00
_cell.angle_beta   90.00
_cell.angle_gamma   90.00
#
_symmetry.space_group_name_H-M   'P 1'
#
loop_
_entity.id
_entity.type
_entity.pdbx_description
1 polymer ?
#
loop_
_entity_poly.entity_id
_entity_poly.type
_entity_poly.pdbx_seq_one_letter_code
_entity_poly.pdbx_strand_id
1 'polypeptide(L)'
;MKLLGWWLMLVGLLRLASVWFGFFNIWALRIAVFSQTTMTEVHGRTFGVWTLLTCTLCFLCAFNLDNKPLYLATFLSFIYAFGHFLTEYLIYHTMAIGNLTTVGIFAGTSIVWMLWQWNAHRPLKSKHLQ
;
A
#
# COMPACT_ATOMS: atom_id res chain seq x y z
N MET A 1 3.68 -15.67 -11.15
CA MET A 1 2.82 -14.72 -11.89
C MET A 1 1.45 -14.57 -11.23
N LYS A 2 0.58 -15.60 -11.22
CA LYS A 2 -0.81 -15.48 -10.73
C LYS A 2 -0.94 -15.17 -9.23
N LEU A 3 -0.10 -15.75 -8.36
CA LEU A 3 -0.22 -15.61 -6.90
C LEU A 3 0.00 -14.16 -6.41
N LEU A 4 0.94 -13.42 -7.00
CA LEU A 4 1.19 -12.02 -6.67
C LEU A 4 -0.01 -11.13 -7.08
N GLY A 5 -0.61 -11.41 -8.25
CA GLY A 5 -1.83 -10.71 -8.68
C GLY A 5 -2.99 -10.93 -7.71
N TRP A 6 -3.22 -12.18 -7.29
CA TRP A 6 -4.23 -12.51 -6.27
C TRP A 6 -3.96 -11.82 -4.94
N TRP A 7 -2.69 -11.75 -4.51
CA TRP A 7 -2.29 -11.02 -3.31
C TRP A 7 -2.59 -9.52 -3.43
N LEU A 8 -2.22 -8.89 -4.56
CA LEU A 8 -2.51 -7.48 -4.81
C LEU A 8 -4.02 -7.20 -4.87
N MET A 9 -4.83 -8.13 -5.37
CA MET A 9 -6.29 -8.02 -5.32
C MET A 9 -6.82 -8.07 -3.88
N LEU A 10 -6.29 -8.97 -3.04
CA LEU A 10 -6.67 -9.04 -1.62
C LEU A 10 -6.30 -7.74 -0.91
N VAL A 11 -5.07 -7.24 -1.11
CA VAL A 11 -4.60 -5.98 -0.53
C VAL A 11 -5.42 -4.80 -1.04
N GLY A 12 -5.77 -4.78 -2.33
CA GLY A 12 -6.67 -3.80 -2.93
C GLY A 12 -8.06 -3.83 -2.29
N LEU A 13 -8.65 -5.01 -2.12
CA LEU A 13 -9.94 -5.20 -1.46
C LEU A 13 -9.92 -4.71 0.00
N LEU A 14 -8.86 -5.03 0.75
CA LEU A 14 -8.68 -4.56 2.12
C LEU A 14 -8.60 -3.04 2.18
N ARG A 15 -7.86 -2.41 1.25
CA ARG A 15 -7.80 -0.94 1.11
C ARG A 15 -9.17 -0.35 0.79
N LEU A 16 -9.96 -1.00 -0.06
CA LEU A 16 -11.29 -0.56 -0.43
C LEU A 16 -12.28 -0.68 0.74
N ALA A 17 -12.18 -1.73 1.55
CA ALA A 17 -12.92 -1.84 2.80
C ALA A 17 -12.56 -0.71 3.78
N SER A 18 -11.26 -0.38 3.91
CA SER A 18 -10.81 0.75 4.73
C SER A 18 -11.36 2.10 4.24
N VAL A 19 -11.45 2.31 2.92
CA VAL A 19 -12.10 3.51 2.35
C VAL A 19 -13.58 3.54 2.67
N TRP A 20 -14.29 2.42 2.49
CA TRP A 20 -15.72 2.33 2.78
C TRP A 20 -16.00 2.70 4.24
N PHE A 21 -15.23 2.14 5.17
CA PHE A 21 -15.31 2.52 6.58
C PHE A 21 -14.91 3.98 6.80
N GLY A 22 -13.91 4.51 6.09
CA GLY A 22 -13.50 5.92 6.18
C GLY A 22 -14.53 6.94 5.70
N PHE A 23 -15.33 6.62 4.67
CA PHE A 23 -16.38 7.49 4.14
C PHE A 23 -17.68 7.39 4.91
N PHE A 24 -18.12 6.18 5.26
CA PHE A 24 -19.42 5.96 5.92
C PHE A 24 -19.32 5.92 7.46
N ASN A 25 -18.12 5.72 8.02
CA ASN A 25 -17.86 5.64 9.46
C ASN A 25 -16.54 6.35 9.84
N ILE A 26 -16.50 7.68 9.65
CA ILE A 26 -15.35 8.55 10.01
C ILE A 26 -14.85 8.32 11.45
N TRP A 27 -15.75 7.96 12.38
CA TRP A 27 -15.42 7.65 13.77
C TRP A 27 -14.57 6.38 13.94
N ALA A 28 -14.81 5.35 13.13
CA ALA A 28 -14.04 4.11 13.16
C ALA A 28 -12.63 4.31 12.60
N LEU A 29 -12.47 5.13 11.55
CA LEU A 29 -11.15 5.48 10.99
C LEU A 29 -10.34 6.36 11.95
N ARG A 30 -10.99 7.33 12.62
CA ARG A 30 -10.35 8.16 13.67
C ARG A 30 -9.79 7.31 14.80
N ILE A 31 -10.57 6.36 15.32
CA ILE A 31 -10.12 5.46 16.40
C ILE A 31 -9.06 4.48 15.90
N ALA A 32 -9.24 3.91 14.71
CA ALA A 32 -8.39 2.85 14.18
C ALA A 32 -7.11 3.32 13.49
N VAL A 33 -6.89 4.63 13.28
CA VAL A 33 -5.68 5.13 12.60
C VAL A 33 -5.05 6.31 13.35
N PHE A 34 -5.84 7.28 13.81
CA PHE A 34 -5.35 8.52 14.45
C PHE A 34 -5.96 8.72 15.85
N SER A 35 -5.78 7.73 16.74
CA SER A 35 -6.41 7.77 18.09
C SER A 35 -5.97 8.96 18.95
N GLN A 36 -4.87 9.63 18.60
CA GLN A 36 -4.22 10.67 19.42
C GLN A 36 -4.38 12.09 18.85
N THR A 37 -5.01 12.29 17.69
CA THR A 37 -5.13 13.64 17.09
C THR A 37 -6.48 13.93 16.44
N THR A 38 -6.91 15.19 16.54
CA THR A 38 -8.13 15.69 15.92
C THR A 38 -7.94 15.91 14.41
N MET A 39 -8.19 14.87 13.63
CA MET A 39 -8.20 14.94 12.16
C MET A 39 -9.35 15.80 11.63
N THR A 40 -9.08 16.81 10.80
CA THR A 40 -10.14 17.60 10.14
C THR A 40 -10.90 16.75 9.11
N GLU A 41 -12.19 17.03 8.91
CA GLU A 41 -13.03 16.26 7.96
C GLU A 41 -12.54 16.34 6.51
N VAL A 42 -11.86 17.42 6.15
CA VAL A 42 -11.23 17.56 4.83
C VAL A 42 -10.05 16.59 4.70
N HIS A 43 -9.21 16.45 5.72
CA HIS A 43 -8.08 15.53 5.70
C HIS A 43 -8.53 14.06 5.59
N GLY A 44 -9.60 13.67 6.30
CA GLY A 44 -10.17 12.33 6.19
C GLY A 44 -10.65 11.99 4.77
N ARG A 45 -11.30 12.94 4.08
CA ARG A 45 -11.72 12.78 2.68
C ARG A 45 -10.54 12.66 1.73
N THR A 46 -9.49 13.48 1.91
CA THR A 46 -8.26 13.40 1.11
C THR A 46 -7.56 12.06 1.29
N PHE A 47 -7.46 11.56 2.53
CA PHE A 47 -6.90 10.23 2.81
C PHE A 47 -7.73 9.11 2.15
N GLY A 48 -9.06 9.24 2.15
CA GLY A 48 -9.96 8.34 1.44
C GLY A 48 -9.73 8.32 -0.07
N VAL A 49 -9.65 9.49 -0.70
CA VAL A 49 -9.38 9.62 -2.16
C VAL A 49 -8.00 9.10 -2.52
N TRP A 50 -6.98 9.38 -1.70
CA TRP A 50 -5.64 8.84 -1.89
C TRP A 50 -5.67 7.30 -1.81
N THR A 51 -6.35 6.74 -0.81
CA THR A 51 -6.46 5.29 -0.66
C THR A 51 -7.19 4.65 -1.84
N LEU A 52 -8.26 5.26 -2.36
CA LEU A 52 -8.92 4.83 -3.60
C LEU A 52 -7.96 4.81 -4.79
N LEU A 53 -7.14 5.85 -4.96
CA LEU A 53 -6.13 5.89 -6.03
C LEU A 53 -5.14 4.71 -5.90
N THR A 54 -4.63 4.45 -4.69
CA THR A 54 -3.72 3.32 -4.47
C THR A 54 -4.38 1.96 -4.69
N CYS A 55 -5.69 1.87 -4.40
CA CYS A 55 -6.50 0.68 -4.63
C CYS A 55 -6.64 0.41 -6.14
N THR A 56 -6.94 1.44 -6.92
CA THR A 56 -7.01 1.34 -8.39
C THR A 56 -5.67 0.87 -8.96
N LEU A 57 -4.54 1.40 -8.47
CA LEU A 57 -3.21 0.93 -8.88
C LEU A 57 -3.01 -0.57 -8.56
N CYS A 58 -3.42 -1.04 -7.38
CA CYS A 58 -3.31 -2.46 -7.01
C CYS A 58 -4.12 -3.36 -7.95
N PHE A 59 -5.37 -3.00 -8.25
CA PHE A 59 -6.20 -3.76 -9.18
C PHE A 59 -5.64 -3.74 -10.60
N LEU A 60 -5.28 -2.55 -11.11
CA LEU A 60 -4.71 -2.42 -12.45
C LEU A 60 -3.41 -3.22 -12.58
N CYS A 61 -2.54 -3.19 -11.57
CA CYS A 61 -1.30 -3.96 -11.54
C CYS A 61 -1.57 -5.47 -11.40
N ALA A 62 -2.61 -5.88 -10.67
CA ALA A 62 -2.98 -7.28 -10.56
C ALA A 62 -3.43 -7.87 -11.91
N PHE A 63 -4.17 -7.09 -12.71
CA PHE A 63 -4.60 -7.51 -14.05
C PHE A 63 -3.50 -7.39 -15.11
N ASN A 64 -2.56 -6.45 -14.95
CA ASN A 64 -1.47 -6.19 -15.90
C ASN A 64 -0.09 -6.24 -15.24
N LEU A 65 0.28 -7.40 -14.67
CA LEU A 65 1.57 -7.60 -14.02
C LEU A 65 2.78 -7.46 -14.95
N ASP A 66 2.60 -7.69 -16.26
CA ASP A 66 3.67 -7.60 -17.26
C ASP A 66 4.04 -6.15 -17.61
N ASN A 67 3.19 -5.19 -17.23
CA ASN A 67 3.40 -3.78 -17.53
C ASN A 67 4.35 -3.14 -16.50
N LYS A 68 5.65 -3.09 -16.86
CA LYS A 68 6.74 -2.55 -16.04
C LYS A 68 6.44 -1.20 -15.36
N PRO A 69 5.94 -0.15 -16.06
CA PRO A 69 5.61 1.12 -15.40
C PRO A 69 4.46 1.01 -14.41
N LEU A 70 3.43 0.19 -14.66
CA LEU A 70 2.32 -0.03 -13.73
C LEU A 70 2.80 -0.75 -12.46
N TYR A 71 3.68 -1.72 -12.64
CA TYR A 71 4.32 -2.46 -11.56
C TYR A 71 5.15 -1.52 -10.68
N LEU A 72 5.98 -0.67 -11.29
CA LEU A 72 6.81 0.29 -10.58
C LEU A 72 5.98 1.36 -9.88
N ALA A 73 4.90 1.85 -10.51
CA ALA A 73 3.98 2.80 -9.88
C ALA A 73 3.30 2.21 -8.64
N THR A 74 2.85 0.95 -8.73
CA THR A 74 2.22 0.24 -7.60
C THR A 74 3.22 -0.02 -6.48
N PHE A 75 4.45 -0.42 -6.84
CA PHE A 75 5.56 -0.58 -5.91
C PHE A 75 5.89 0.72 -5.17
N LEU A 76 6.03 1.83 -5.89
CA LEU A 76 6.24 3.15 -5.30
C LEU A 76 5.07 3.58 -4.40
N SER A 77 3.83 3.26 -4.78
CA SER A 77 2.65 3.54 -3.95
C SER A 77 2.74 2.85 -2.58
N PHE A 78 3.23 1.60 -2.52
CA PHE A 78 3.49 0.94 -1.24
C PHE A 78 4.61 1.61 -0.44
N ILE A 79 5.69 2.03 -1.10
CA ILE A 79 6.79 2.77 -0.45
C ILE A 79 6.29 4.10 0.13
N TYR A 80 5.52 4.88 -0.62
CA TYR A 80 5.00 6.16 -0.14
C TYR A 80 4.02 5.98 1.02
N ALA A 81 3.15 4.98 0.95
CA ALA A 81 2.28 4.64 2.07
C ALA A 81 3.13 4.29 3.31
N PHE A 82 4.05 3.32 3.19
CA PHE A 82 4.91 2.91 4.30
C PHE A 82 5.72 4.08 4.87
N GLY A 83 6.30 4.92 4.01
CA GLY A 83 7.04 6.12 4.39
C GLY A 83 6.18 7.10 5.17
N HIS A 84 4.96 7.39 4.70
CA HIS A 84 4.02 8.27 5.42
C HIS A 84 3.67 7.71 6.80
N PHE A 85 3.33 6.42 6.90
CA PHE A 85 3.03 5.78 8.18
C PHE A 85 4.25 5.76 9.12
N LEU A 86 5.46 5.59 8.56
CA LEU A 86 6.70 5.62 9.31
C LEU A 86 7.05 7.02 9.83
N THR A 87 6.88 8.07 9.01
CA THR A 87 7.08 9.46 9.45
C THR A 87 6.06 9.87 10.50
N GLU A 88 4.82 9.43 10.34
CA GLU A 88 3.74 9.69 11.31
C GLU A 88 4.03 9.05 12.67
N TYR A 89 4.66 7.87 12.68
CA TYR A 89 5.08 7.20 13.90
C TYR A 89 6.37 7.80 14.52
N LEU A 90 7.41 8.04 13.72
CA LEU A 90 8.74 8.46 14.21
C LEU A 90 8.82 9.96 14.54
N ILE A 91 8.11 10.81 13.79
CA ILE A 91 8.24 12.27 13.89
C ILE A 91 7.04 12.85 14.61
N TYR A 92 5.82 12.47 14.19
CA TYR A 92 4.60 13.11 14.67
C TYR A 92 3.97 12.41 15.87
N HIS A 93 4.35 11.16 16.18
CA HIS A 93 3.84 10.36 17.31
C HIS A 93 2.30 10.29 17.42
N THR A 94 1.58 10.48 16.31
CA THR A 94 0.10 10.52 16.29
C THR A 94 -0.52 9.13 16.12
N MET A 95 0.30 8.10 15.87
CA MET A 95 -0.13 6.72 15.63
C MET A 95 0.24 5.77 16.78
N ALA A 96 -0.71 4.90 17.12
CA ALA A 96 -0.47 3.77 18.01
C ALA A 96 0.36 2.68 17.30
N ILE A 97 1.31 2.10 18.03
CA ILE A 97 2.27 1.08 17.55
C ILE A 97 1.58 -0.15 16.91
N GLY A 98 0.36 -0.49 17.36
CA GLY A 98 -0.44 -1.61 16.85
C GLY A 98 -0.97 -1.41 15.43
N ASN A 99 -1.23 -0.16 15.04
CA ASN A 99 -1.69 0.16 13.69
C ASN A 99 -0.53 0.22 12.70
N LEU A 100 0.64 0.65 13.17
CA LEU A 100 1.85 0.63 12.36
C LEU A 100 2.31 -0.79 12.03
N THR A 101 2.20 -1.72 12.98
CA THR A 101 2.61 -3.12 12.78
C THR A 101 1.74 -3.83 11.75
N THR A 102 0.42 -3.65 11.80
CA THR A 102 -0.49 -4.22 10.77
C THR A 102 -0.20 -3.64 9.39
N VAL A 103 -0.11 -2.31 9.26
CA VAL A 103 0.22 -1.66 7.98
C VAL A 103 1.61 -2.08 7.48
N GLY A 104 2.59 -2.14 8.37
CA GLY A 104 3.97 -2.55 8.07
C GLY A 104 4.06 -4.00 7.59
N ILE A 105 3.27 -4.91 8.15
CA ILE A 105 3.21 -6.30 7.67
C ILE A 105 2.61 -6.36 6.26
N PHE A 106 1.46 -5.73 6.00
CA PHE A 106 0.83 -5.79 4.66
C PHE A 106 1.61 -5.03 3.59
N ALA A 107 2.11 -3.84 3.91
CA ALA A 107 2.92 -3.05 2.97
C ALA A 107 4.30 -3.68 2.79
N GLY A 108 4.96 -4.11 3.87
CA GLY A 108 6.27 -4.74 3.83
C GLY A 108 6.28 -6.06 3.08
N THR A 109 5.30 -6.94 3.34
CA THR A 109 5.19 -8.21 2.58
C THR A 109 4.94 -7.94 1.09
N SER A 110 4.12 -6.95 0.74
CA SER A 110 3.89 -6.57 -0.66
C SER A 110 5.15 -6.01 -1.33
N ILE A 111 5.92 -5.16 -0.64
CA ILE A 111 7.19 -4.60 -1.13
C ILE A 111 8.22 -5.71 -1.36
N VAL A 112 8.43 -6.59 -0.39
CA VAL A 112 9.41 -7.68 -0.48
C VAL A 112 9.03 -8.65 -1.59
N TRP A 113 7.75 -9.01 -1.71
CA TRP A 113 7.28 -9.91 -2.76
C TRP A 113 7.43 -9.27 -4.15
N MET A 114 7.10 -7.99 -4.28
CA MET A 114 7.29 -7.27 -5.54
C MET A 114 8.78 -7.13 -5.90
N LEU A 115 9.67 -6.90 -4.94
CA LEU A 115 11.11 -6.87 -5.19
C LEU A 115 11.67 -8.23 -5.60
N TRP A 116 11.24 -9.30 -4.93
CA TRP A 116 11.68 -10.65 -5.24
C TRP A 116 11.26 -11.06 -6.65
N GLN A 117 9.99 -10.81 -7.00
CA GLN A 117 9.47 -11.10 -8.33
C GLN A 117 10.18 -10.27 -9.42
N TRP A 118 10.52 -9.01 -9.13
CA TRP A 118 11.29 -8.16 -10.04
C TRP A 118 12.70 -8.70 -10.28
N ASN A 119 13.37 -9.17 -9.22
CA ASN A 119 14.70 -9.76 -9.33
C ASN A 119 14.66 -11.09 -10.12
N ALA A 120 13.63 -11.91 -9.91
CA ALA A 120 13.42 -13.15 -10.67
C ALA A 120 13.11 -12.92 -12.16
N HIS A 121 12.53 -11.75 -12.52
CA HIS A 121 12.24 -11.36 -13.90
C HIS A 121 13.39 -10.63 -14.61
N ARG A 122 14.51 -10.35 -13.93
CA ARG A 122 15.73 -9.96 -14.64
C ARG A 122 16.34 -11.24 -15.23
N PRO A 123 16.21 -11.51 -16.55
CA PRO A 123 17.01 -12.58 -17.13
C PRO A 123 18.47 -12.22 -16.87
N LEU A 124 19.27 -13.22 -16.51
CA LEU A 124 20.72 -13.14 -16.38
C LEU A 124 21.32 -12.61 -17.70
N LYS A 125 21.34 -11.28 -17.88
CA LYS A 125 22.06 -10.63 -18.97
C LYS A 125 23.53 -10.57 -18.56
N SER A 126 24.19 -11.72 -18.44
CA SER A 126 25.66 -11.87 -18.52
C SER A 126 26.06 -13.34 -18.26
N LYS A 127 25.85 -14.23 -19.22
CA LYS A 127 26.61 -15.49 -19.29
C LYS A 127 26.50 -16.11 -20.70
N HIS A 128 26.80 -15.35 -21.74
CA HIS A 128 27.15 -15.87 -23.08
C HIS A 128 27.77 -14.73 -23.90
N LEU A 129 29.02 -14.42 -23.57
CA LEU A 129 30.00 -13.77 -24.44
C LEU A 129 31.37 -14.13 -23.82
N GLN A 130 31.66 -15.42 -23.86
CA GLN A 130 33.01 -15.98 -23.83
C GLN A 130 33.14 -16.82 -25.11
#